data_AF-A0A502GT29-F1
#
_entry.id   AF-A0A502GT29-F1
#
_cell.length_a   1.000
_cell.length_b   1.000
_cell.length_c   1.000
_cell.angle_alpha   90.00
_cell.angle_beta   90.00
_cell.angle_gamma   90.00
#
_symmetry.space_group_name_H-M   'P 1'
#
loop_
_entity.id
_entity.type
_entity.pdbx_description
1 polymer ?
#
loop_
_entity_poly.entity_id
_entity_poly.type
_entity_poly.pdbx_seq_one_letter_code
_entity_poly.pdbx_strand_id
1 'polypeptide(L)'
;MSTWKEETVELIGASKVDSAFAGEAFLHLNGEQLRLRFSVNEQAYMLLKKLASFQPFESVAAGKYRYYFSGSYRKVGEDKVFAGIQVVQDKRHKKFELELTTALLANLFWLQRITGKEQIEHLLF
;
A
#
# COMPACT_ATOMS: atom_id res chain seq x y z
N MET A 1 -2.07 -14.72 22.42
CA MET A 1 -2.45 -14.70 20.99
C MET A 1 -2.56 -13.25 20.58
N SER A 2 -1.70 -12.75 19.69
CA SER A 2 -1.92 -11.41 19.12
C SER A 2 -3.03 -11.50 18.08
N THR A 3 -4.17 -10.87 18.37
CA THR A 3 -5.21 -10.59 17.38
C THR A 3 -4.71 -9.46 16.48
N TRP A 4 -3.89 -9.81 15.48
CA TRP A 4 -3.53 -8.88 14.43
C TRP A 4 -4.78 -8.50 13.61
N LYS A 5 -4.87 -7.23 13.21
CA LYS A 5 -5.93 -6.69 12.36
C LYS A 5 -5.36 -6.37 10.97
N GLU A 6 -5.99 -6.86 9.92
CA GLU A 6 -5.73 -6.40 8.56
C GLU A 6 -5.97 -4.89 8.48
N GLU A 7 -4.96 -4.15 7.98
CA GLU A 7 -5.14 -2.74 7.68
C GLU A 7 -6.00 -2.61 6.42
N THR A 8 -6.73 -1.51 6.30
CA THR A 8 -7.72 -1.31 5.23
C THR A 8 -7.09 -1.26 3.83
N VAL A 9 -5.83 -0.83 3.72
CA VAL A 9 -5.14 -0.59 2.44
C VAL A 9 -3.95 -1.53 2.27
N GLU A 10 -4.08 -2.49 1.35
CA GLU A 10 -3.00 -3.39 0.93
C GLU A 10 -2.40 -2.89 -0.39
N LEU A 11 -1.10 -2.64 -0.40
CA LEU A 11 -0.34 -2.28 -1.61
C LEU A 11 0.05 -3.54 -2.36
N ILE A 12 -0.44 -3.67 -3.60
CA ILE A 12 -0.18 -4.87 -4.42
C ILE A 12 0.79 -4.62 -5.57
N GLY A 13 1.03 -3.35 -5.92
CA GLY A 13 2.10 -2.98 -6.83
C GLY A 13 1.80 -1.72 -7.60
N ALA A 14 2.28 -1.71 -8.84
CA ALA A 14 2.09 -0.60 -9.77
C ALA A 14 2.15 -1.11 -11.21
N SER A 15 1.45 -0.41 -12.09
CA SER A 15 1.32 -0.71 -13.51
C SER A 15 1.54 0.54 -14.35
N LYS A 16 1.89 0.35 -15.62
CA LYS A 16 1.84 1.40 -16.63
C LYS A 16 0.58 1.18 -17.48
N VAL A 17 -0.23 2.21 -17.64
CA VAL A 17 -1.42 2.21 -18.50
C VAL A 17 -1.19 3.28 -19.56
N ASP A 18 -1.00 2.86 -20.81
CA ASP A 18 -0.54 3.71 -21.90
C ASP A 18 0.76 4.47 -21.54
N SER A 19 0.68 5.80 -21.39
CA SER A 19 1.79 6.67 -20.97
C SER A 19 1.77 7.01 -19.48
N ALA A 20 0.72 6.64 -18.74
CA ALA A 20 0.52 7.01 -17.35
C ALA A 20 1.01 5.93 -16.38
N PHE A 21 1.45 6.37 -15.20
CA PHE A 21 1.82 5.50 -14.08
C PHE A 21 0.67 5.38 -13.09
N ALA A 22 0.42 4.16 -12.62
CA ALA A 22 -0.61 3.89 -11.64
C ALA A 22 -0.12 2.99 -10.50
N GLY A 23 -0.50 3.33 -9.28
CA GLY A 23 -0.42 2.46 -8.11
C GLY A 23 -1.62 1.54 -8.05
N GLU A 24 -1.40 0.31 -7.56
CA GLU A 24 -2.45 -0.69 -7.39
C GLU A 24 -2.55 -1.07 -5.91
N ALA A 25 -3.77 -1.08 -5.38
CA ALA A 25 -4.06 -1.47 -4.01
C ALA A 25 -5.32 -2.34 -3.91
N PHE A 26 -5.42 -3.15 -2.86
CA PHE A 26 -6.70 -3.61 -2.36
C PHE A 26 -7.19 -2.72 -1.23
N LEU A 27 -8.49 -2.40 -1.26
CA LEU A 27 -9.20 -1.77 -0.16
C LEU A 27 -10.19 -2.78 0.43
N HIS A 28 -10.08 -3.04 1.73
CA HIS A 28 -11.01 -3.88 2.47
C HIS A 28 -12.17 -3.03 3.02
N LEU A 29 -13.36 -3.16 2.44
CA LEU A 29 -14.52 -2.33 2.78
C LEU A 29 -15.77 -3.19 2.95
N ASN A 30 -16.44 -3.10 4.11
CA ASN A 30 -17.68 -3.84 4.41
C ASN A 30 -17.61 -5.36 4.15
N GLY A 31 -16.45 -5.97 4.37
CA GLY A 31 -16.22 -7.41 4.11
C GLY A 31 -15.88 -7.75 2.66
N GLU A 32 -15.90 -6.77 1.75
CA GLU A 32 -15.43 -6.91 0.37
C GLU A 32 -13.97 -6.47 0.24
N GLN A 33 -13.25 -7.10 -0.68
CA GLN A 33 -11.92 -6.68 -1.11
C GLN A 33 -12.04 -6.06 -2.51
N LEU A 34 -11.78 -4.76 -2.61
CA LEU A 34 -11.92 -3.99 -3.84
C LEU A 34 -10.53 -3.71 -4.43
N ARG A 35 -10.34 -4.01 -5.72
CA ARG A 35 -9.09 -3.71 -6.42
C ARG A 35 -9.13 -2.30 -6.98
N LEU A 36 -8.15 -1.48 -6.63
CA LEU A 36 -8.09 -0.05 -6.95
C LEU A 36 -6.83 0.30 -7.71
N ARG A 37 -6.98 1.12 -8.75
CA ARG A 37 -5.89 1.72 -9.51
C ARG A 37 -6.00 3.23 -9.41
N PHE A 38 -4.92 3.88 -9.00
CA PHE A 38 -4.87 5.33 -8.82
C PHE A 38 -3.60 5.93 -9.42
N SER A 39 -3.69 7.15 -9.93
CA SER A 39 -2.56 7.83 -10.57
C SER A 39 -1.44 8.10 -9.57
N VAL A 40 -0.20 7.87 -10.01
CA VAL A 40 1.01 8.16 -9.24
C VAL A 40 2.06 8.81 -10.13
N ASN A 41 3.05 9.47 -9.53
CA ASN A 41 4.22 9.93 -10.29
C ASN A 41 5.21 8.77 -10.51
N GLU A 42 6.22 8.99 -11.36
CA GLU A 42 7.22 7.97 -11.70
C GLU A 42 7.99 7.46 -10.47
N GLN A 43 8.31 8.35 -9.52
CA GLN A 43 9.03 8.00 -8.30
C GLN A 43 8.23 7.00 -7.46
N ALA A 44 6.94 7.27 -7.25
CA ALA A 44 6.01 6.38 -6.57
C ALA A 44 5.80 5.07 -7.32
N TYR A 45 5.72 5.10 -8.65
CA TYR A 45 5.66 3.89 -9.48
C TYR A 45 6.87 2.98 -9.26
N MET A 46 8.08 3.52 -9.38
CA MET A 46 9.32 2.75 -9.19
C MET A 46 9.43 2.19 -7.77
N LEU A 47 8.98 2.96 -6.79
CA LEU A 47 8.93 2.53 -5.40
C LEU A 47 7.96 1.38 -5.18
N LEU A 48 6.72 1.49 -5.65
CA LEU A 48 5.70 0.45 -5.50
C LEU A 48 6.11 -0.85 -6.22
N LYS A 49 6.80 -0.75 -7.37
CA LYS A 49 7.42 -1.90 -8.04
C LYS A 49 8.47 -2.58 -7.16
N LYS A 50 9.34 -1.81 -6.49
CA LYS A 50 10.34 -2.34 -5.55
C LYS A 50 9.67 -2.99 -4.33
N LEU A 51 8.65 -2.34 -3.77
CA LEU A 51 7.91 -2.85 -2.62
C LEU A 51 7.29 -4.22 -2.90
N ALA A 52 6.66 -4.38 -4.07
CA ALA A 52 6.04 -5.65 -4.47
C ALA A 52 7.04 -6.82 -4.61
N SER A 53 8.33 -6.53 -4.72
CA SER A 53 9.41 -7.54 -4.77
C SER A 53 10.21 -7.64 -3.46
N PHE A 54 9.85 -6.86 -2.44
CA PHE A 54 10.64 -6.76 -1.21
C PHE A 54 10.32 -7.89 -0.23
N GLN A 55 11.27 -8.79 0.04
CA GLN A 55 11.05 -9.96 0.92
C GLN A 55 11.83 -9.81 2.24
N PRO A 56 11.22 -9.27 3.31
CA PRO A 56 11.92 -8.95 4.55
C PRO A 56 12.15 -10.13 5.50
N PHE A 57 11.63 -11.31 5.18
CA PHE A 57 11.81 -12.53 5.98
C PHE A 57 12.71 -13.50 5.23
N GLU A 58 13.70 -14.09 5.91
CA GLU A 58 14.59 -15.11 5.35
C GLU A 58 13.88 -16.48 5.15
N SER A 59 12.55 -16.49 5.04
CA SER A 59 11.77 -17.71 5.10
C SER A 59 11.65 -18.40 3.74
N VAL A 60 12.00 -19.69 3.71
CA VAL A 60 11.73 -20.66 2.62
C VAL A 60 10.23 -21.01 2.50
N ALA A 61 9.35 -20.42 3.32
CA ALA A 61 7.92 -20.69 3.28
C ALA A 61 7.28 -20.04 2.04
N ALA A 62 6.52 -20.83 1.28
CA ALA A 62 5.90 -20.45 0.01
C ALA A 62 4.74 -19.43 0.13
N GLY A 63 4.56 -18.81 1.29
CA GLY A 63 3.47 -17.86 1.57
C GLY A 63 3.69 -16.53 0.85
N LYS A 64 2.61 -15.96 0.29
CA LYS A 64 2.63 -14.65 -0.36
C LYS A 64 2.88 -13.54 0.66
N TYR A 65 3.76 -12.61 0.32
CA TYR A 65 3.95 -11.38 1.09
C TYR A 65 2.81 -10.41 0.79
N ARG A 66 2.22 -9.84 1.84
CA ARG A 66 1.20 -8.78 1.77
C ARG A 66 1.73 -7.52 2.45
N TYR A 67 1.58 -6.37 1.80
CA TYR A 67 2.14 -5.09 2.23
C TYR A 67 1.01 -4.14 2.55
N TYR A 68 1.00 -3.59 3.76
CA TYR A 68 -0.08 -2.75 4.26
C TYR A 68 0.45 -1.39 4.70
N PHE A 69 -0.27 -0.33 4.37
CA PHE A 69 0.02 0.98 4.95
C PHE A 69 -0.49 1.04 6.39
N SER A 70 0.39 1.32 7.35
CA SER A 70 0.04 1.28 8.78
C SER A 70 -0.52 2.60 9.33
N GLY A 71 -0.72 3.63 8.48
CA GLY A 71 -1.22 4.94 8.90
C GLY A 71 -0.23 5.81 9.68
N SER A 72 0.98 5.31 9.97
CA SER A 72 2.02 6.07 10.67
C SER A 72 2.98 6.73 9.68
N TYR A 73 3.42 7.96 9.98
CA TYR A 73 4.44 8.64 9.19
C TYR A 73 5.25 9.63 10.04
N ARG A 74 6.43 10.00 9.55
CA ARG A 74 7.21 11.14 10.03
C ARG A 74 7.73 11.96 8.85
N LYS A 75 7.69 13.28 8.99
CA LYS A 75 8.18 14.22 7.98
C LYS A 75 9.71 14.28 8.03
N VAL A 76 10.35 14.35 6.87
CA VAL A 76 11.82 14.43 6.73
C VAL A 76 12.25 15.63 5.90
N GLY A 77 11.41 16.03 4.93
CA GLY A 77 11.61 17.22 4.11
C GLY A 77 10.27 17.77 3.64
N GLU A 78 10.32 18.70 2.68
CA GLU A 78 9.11 19.31 2.13
C GLU A 78 8.25 18.29 1.37
N ASP A 79 8.86 17.47 0.52
CA ASP A 79 8.17 16.45 -0.29
C ASP A 79 8.54 15.00 0.10
N LYS A 80 9.19 14.80 1.25
CA LYS A 80 9.64 13.47 1.69
C LYS A 80 9.17 13.13 3.09
N VAL A 81 8.66 11.92 3.22
CA VAL A 81 8.18 11.35 4.48
C VAL A 81 8.68 9.92 4.61
N PHE A 82 8.90 9.46 5.83
CA PHE A 82 8.94 8.03 6.11
C PHE A 82 7.55 7.58 6.54
N ALA A 83 7.01 6.59 5.84
CA ALA A 83 5.73 5.98 6.14
C ALA A 83 5.94 4.57 6.67
N GLY A 84 5.14 4.18 7.66
CA GLY A 84 5.12 2.82 8.18
C GLY A 84 4.42 1.89 7.19
N ILE A 85 5.13 0.84 6.80
CA ILE A 85 4.60 -0.27 6.03
C ILE A 85 4.70 -1.53 6.89
N GLN A 86 3.59 -2.24 6.98
CA GLN A 86 3.52 -3.54 7.61
C GLN A 86 3.54 -4.63 6.56
N VAL A 87 4.43 -5.60 6.71
CA VAL A 87 4.48 -6.79 5.87
C VAL A 87 4.04 -7.99 6.65
N VAL A 88 3.15 -8.77 6.04
CA VAL A 88 2.54 -9.97 6.59
C VAL A 88 2.85 -11.15 5.69
N GLN A 89 3.25 -12.26 6.31
CA GLN A 89 3.42 -13.56 5.67
C GLN A 89 2.95 -14.63 6.66
N ASP A 90 1.88 -15.34 6.33
CA ASP A 90 1.20 -16.31 7.21
C ASP A 90 0.90 -15.72 8.59
N LYS A 91 1.53 -16.26 9.65
CA LYS A 91 1.38 -15.80 11.05
C LYS A 91 2.44 -14.77 11.46
N ARG A 92 3.35 -14.39 10.55
CA ARG A 92 4.44 -13.45 10.81
C ARG A 92 4.09 -12.07 10.29
N HIS A 93 4.49 -11.05 11.02
CA HIS A 93 4.40 -9.67 10.58
C HIS A 93 5.63 -8.88 11.02
N LYS A 94 5.99 -7.86 10.25
CA LYS A 94 7.08 -6.92 10.55
C LYS A 94 6.71 -5.54 10.03
N LYS A 95 7.07 -4.51 10.78
CA LYS A 95 6.92 -3.11 10.36
C LYS A 95 8.28 -2.56 9.94
N PHE A 96 8.29 -1.74 8.90
CA PHE A 96 9.43 -0.94 8.51
C PHE A 96 8.97 0.43 8.04
N GLU A 97 9.91 1.36 8.02
CA GLU A 97 9.70 2.66 7.41
C GLU A 97 10.15 2.61 5.94
N LEU A 98 9.39 3.28 5.08
CA LEU A 98 9.71 3.43 3.68
C LEU A 98 9.56 4.91 3.28
N GLU A 99 10.54 5.44 2.55
CA GLU A 99 10.51 6.83 2.08
C GLU A 99 9.47 6.97 0.96
N LEU A 100 8.45 7.81 1.19
CA LEU A 100 7.41 8.16 0.22
C LEU A 100 7.52 9.64 -0.16
N THR A 101 6.94 9.97 -1.30
CA THR A 101 6.54 11.35 -1.61
C THR A 101 5.34 11.75 -0.77
N THR A 102 5.17 13.04 -0.50
CA THR A 102 3.99 13.53 0.22
C THR A 102 2.69 13.25 -0.53
N ALA A 103 2.74 13.30 -1.87
CA ALA A 103 1.59 12.98 -2.73
C ALA A 103 1.14 11.52 -2.58
N LEU A 104 2.07 10.56 -2.57
CA LEU A 104 1.71 9.16 -2.36
C LEU A 104 1.14 8.95 -0.94
N LEU A 105 1.76 9.56 0.09
CA LEU A 105 1.23 9.50 1.46
C LEU A 105 -0.22 10.02 1.54
N ALA A 106 -0.52 11.15 0.87
CA ALA A 106 -1.86 11.72 0.85
C ALA A 106 -2.88 10.75 0.22
N ASN A 107 -2.53 10.09 -0.89
CA ASN A 107 -3.38 9.06 -1.50
C ASN A 107 -3.66 7.90 -0.54
N LEU A 108 -2.64 7.41 0.18
CA LEU A 108 -2.81 6.30 1.12
C LEU A 108 -3.72 6.66 2.30
N PHE A 109 -3.58 7.87 2.85
CA PHE A 109 -4.48 8.36 3.89
C PHE A 109 -5.90 8.58 3.39
N TRP A 110 -6.05 9.08 2.16
CA TRP A 110 -7.36 9.23 1.55
C TRP A 110 -8.04 7.86 1.39
N LEU A 111 -7.33 6.85 0.89
CA LEU A 111 -7.83 5.47 0.78
C LEU A 111 -8.26 4.89 2.15
N GLN A 112 -7.51 5.14 3.22
CA GLN A 112 -7.88 4.71 4.57
C GLN A 112 -9.16 5.37 5.12
N ARG A 113 -9.55 6.53 4.57
CA ARG A 113 -10.74 7.29 4.99
C ARG A 113 -11.99 6.90 4.20
N ILE A 114 -11.88 6.06 3.18
CA ILE A 114 -13.01 5.61 2.39
C ILE A 114 -13.93 4.73 3.25
N THR A 115 -15.19 5.13 3.33
CA THR A 115 -16.23 4.42 4.09
C THR A 115 -17.31 3.81 3.19
N GLY A 116 -17.30 4.14 1.90
CA GLY A 116 -18.32 3.72 0.94
C GLY A 116 -17.74 3.56 -0.46
N LYS A 117 -18.27 2.57 -1.19
CA LYS A 117 -17.78 2.19 -2.52
C LYS A 117 -17.99 3.30 -3.55
N GLU A 118 -19.06 4.08 -3.40
CA GLU A 118 -19.40 5.22 -4.23
C GLU A 118 -18.27 6.27 -4.32
N GLN A 119 -17.41 6.35 -3.31
CA GLN A 119 -16.29 7.31 -3.27
C GLN A 119 -15.12 6.89 -4.19
N ILE A 120 -15.06 5.61 -4.58
CA ILE A 120 -13.91 5.00 -5.27
C ILE A 120 -14.31 4.27 -6.55
N GLU A 121 -15.56 4.39 -7.02
CA GLU A 121 -16.01 3.69 -8.24
C GLU A 121 -15.12 3.96 -9.45
N HIS A 122 -14.65 5.19 -9.58
CA HIS A 122 -13.74 5.63 -10.64
C HIS A 122 -12.32 5.04 -10.57
N LEU A 123 -11.97 4.35 -9.47
CA LEU A 123 -10.66 3.70 -9.27
C LEU A 123 -10.73 2.18 -9.42
N LEU A 124 -11.93 1.59 -9.53
CA LEU A 124 -12.12 0.15 -9.69
C LEU A 124 -11.61 -0.32 -11.06
N PHE A 125 -10.94 -1.48 -11.12
CA PHE A 125 -10.43 -2.08 -12.36
C PHE A 125 -10.25 -3.60 -12.29
#